data_AF-A0A973HBR7-F1
#
_entry.id   AF-A0A973HBR7-F1
#
_cell.length_a   1.000
_cell.length_b   1.000
_cell.length_c   1.000
_cell.angle_alpha   90.00
_cell.angle_beta   90.00
_cell.angle_gamma   90.00
#
_symmetry.space_group_name_H-M   'P 1'
#
loop_
_entity.id
_entity.type
_entity.pdbx_description
1 polymer ?
#
loop_
_entity_poly.entity_id
_entity_poly.type
_entity_poly.pdbx_seq_one_letter_code
_entity_poly.pdbx_strand_id
1 'polypeptide(L)'
;GMGRLAEEVRVTPGAMRSTHPQASFAALGPGSARITSGHALDCLLGERSPLGRLYEEEAYVLLLGVGYETCSAFHLAEYRRPRPPRRRYDCRVLTDDGPRWRGYVDVDLDDSDFGVLGRDLEAAADAAIVRGRIGTADSRLFPLRWAVDAAGDWLAEHRTRSENRTRCGNLPAEADRA
;
A
#
# COMPACT_ATOMS: atom_id res chain seq x y z
N GLY A 1 -0.01 6.72 -12.09
CA GLY A 1 0.89 5.63 -12.54
C GLY A 1 2.15 5.65 -11.70
N MET A 2 2.93 4.56 -11.64
CA MET A 2 4.05 4.43 -10.69
C MET A 2 5.25 5.35 -10.96
N GLY A 3 5.35 5.94 -12.15
CA GLY A 3 6.45 6.81 -12.56
C GLY A 3 7.67 6.05 -13.08
N ARG A 4 8.59 6.78 -13.71
CA ARG A 4 9.77 6.20 -14.39
C ARG A 4 10.73 5.54 -13.40
N LEU A 5 10.96 6.14 -12.23
CA LEU A 5 11.88 5.60 -11.23
C LEU A 5 11.51 4.16 -10.81
N ALA A 6 10.22 3.91 -10.55
CA ALA A 6 9.75 2.59 -10.17
C ALA A 6 9.99 1.54 -11.28
N GLU A 7 9.82 1.94 -12.54
CA GLU A 7 10.09 1.09 -13.70
C GLU A 7 11.58 0.79 -13.86
N GLU A 8 12.44 1.81 -13.74
CA GLU A 8 13.90 1.65 -13.81
C GLU A 8 14.39 0.70 -12.70
N VAL A 9 13.92 0.85 -11.46
CA VAL A 9 14.24 -0.09 -10.36
C VAL A 9 13.78 -1.50 -10.71
N ARG A 10 12.55 -1.66 -11.23
CA ARG A 10 11.97 -2.98 -11.54
C ARG A 10 12.76 -3.76 -12.60
N VAL A 11 13.37 -3.07 -13.57
CA VAL A 11 14.12 -3.69 -14.67
C VAL A 11 15.62 -3.73 -14.44
N THR A 12 16.12 -3.15 -13.34
CA THR A 12 17.55 -3.14 -13.01
C THR A 12 18.05 -4.57 -12.76
N PRO A 13 19.20 -4.99 -13.32
CA PRO A 13 19.79 -6.28 -13.03
C PRO A 13 19.98 -6.51 -11.52
N GLY A 14 19.46 -7.65 -11.02
CA GLY A 14 19.49 -7.99 -9.60
C GLY A 14 18.29 -7.46 -8.78
N ALA A 15 17.38 -6.68 -9.37
CA ALA A 15 16.13 -6.34 -8.73
C ALA A 15 15.21 -7.57 -8.63
N MET A 16 14.45 -7.65 -7.54
CA MET A 16 13.42 -8.67 -7.32
C MET A 16 12.05 -8.00 -7.29
N ARG A 17 11.01 -8.75 -7.70
CA ARG A 17 9.62 -8.28 -7.70
C ARG A 17 8.73 -9.28 -6.98
N SER A 18 7.89 -8.78 -6.09
CA SER A 18 6.90 -9.61 -5.41
C SER A 18 5.80 -10.06 -6.38
N THR A 19 5.20 -11.22 -6.14
CA THR A 19 4.32 -11.92 -7.10
C THR A 19 2.89 -11.41 -7.18
N HIS A 20 2.48 -10.46 -6.33
CA HIS A 20 1.09 -9.99 -6.33
C HIS A 20 0.73 -9.32 -7.68
N PRO A 21 -0.36 -9.75 -8.36
CA PRO A 21 -0.67 -9.30 -9.73
C PRO A 21 -1.03 -7.81 -9.84
N GLN A 22 -1.65 -7.24 -8.81
CA GLN A 22 -2.11 -5.84 -8.80
C GLN A 22 -1.26 -4.87 -7.95
N ALA A 23 -0.71 -5.31 -6.81
CA ALA A 23 0.01 -4.46 -5.85
C ALA A 23 1.49 -4.85 -5.66
N SER A 24 2.16 -5.39 -6.70
CA SER A 24 3.56 -5.82 -6.57
C SER A 24 4.53 -4.70 -6.18
N PHE A 25 5.54 -5.02 -5.38
CA PHE A 25 6.72 -4.18 -5.11
C PHE A 25 7.94 -4.70 -5.86
N ALA A 26 8.82 -3.79 -6.27
CA ALA A 26 10.18 -4.12 -6.71
C ALA A 26 11.19 -3.67 -5.65
N ALA A 27 12.24 -4.45 -5.44
CA ALA A 27 13.30 -4.15 -4.47
C ALA A 27 14.67 -4.49 -5.05
N LEU A 28 15.67 -3.68 -4.72
CA LEU A 28 17.05 -3.85 -5.14
C LEU A 28 17.97 -3.73 -3.92
N GLY A 29 18.97 -4.61 -3.82
CA GLY A 29 19.92 -4.64 -2.72
C GLY A 29 19.76 -5.85 -1.78
N PRO A 30 20.52 -5.91 -0.67
CA PRO A 30 20.66 -7.12 0.15
C PRO A 30 19.37 -7.69 0.75
N GLY A 31 18.39 -6.83 1.05
CA GLY A 31 17.10 -7.24 1.63
C GLY A 31 16.01 -7.60 0.61
N SER A 32 16.28 -7.50 -0.70
CA SER A 32 15.25 -7.58 -1.75
C SER A 32 14.49 -8.91 -1.74
N ALA A 33 15.18 -10.03 -1.54
CA ALA A 33 14.59 -11.37 -1.47
C ALA A 33 13.60 -11.49 -0.31
N ARG A 34 14.01 -11.07 0.88
CA ARG A 34 13.13 -11.11 2.07
C ARG A 34 11.92 -10.21 1.86
N ILE A 35 12.12 -8.95 1.48
CA ILE A 35 11.06 -7.96 1.31
C ILE A 35 10.02 -8.41 0.27
N THR A 36 10.44 -9.03 -0.84
CA THR A 36 9.53 -9.36 -1.95
C THR A 36 8.95 -10.78 -1.92
N SER A 37 9.47 -11.67 -1.07
CA SER A 37 9.02 -13.06 -0.97
C SER A 37 7.52 -13.20 -0.63
N GLY A 38 6.89 -14.35 -0.84
CA GLY A 38 5.58 -14.71 -0.25
C GLY A 38 4.47 -13.64 -0.22
N HIS A 39 4.34 -12.78 -1.23
CA HIS A 39 3.32 -11.73 -1.27
C HIS A 39 1.96 -12.38 -1.57
N ALA A 40 1.13 -12.51 -0.53
CA ALA A 40 -0.11 -13.26 -0.59
C ALA A 40 -1.14 -12.60 -1.53
N LEU A 41 -1.86 -13.40 -2.31
CA LEU A 41 -2.85 -12.92 -3.29
C LEU A 41 -4.02 -12.17 -2.62
N ASP A 42 -4.39 -12.57 -1.41
CA ASP A 42 -5.47 -12.01 -0.61
C ASP A 42 -4.96 -10.96 0.40
N CYS A 43 -3.86 -10.29 0.06
CA CYS A 43 -3.24 -9.26 0.89
C CYS A 43 -2.44 -8.28 0.01
N LEU A 44 -3.13 -7.29 -0.55
CA LEU A 44 -2.59 -6.20 -1.36
C LEU A 44 -1.44 -5.48 -0.65
N LEU A 45 -1.68 -4.99 0.57
CA LEU A 45 -0.79 -4.06 1.27
C LEU A 45 -0.72 -4.26 2.81
N GLY A 46 -1.20 -5.40 3.30
CA GLY A 46 -1.24 -5.73 4.73
C GLY A 46 0.00 -6.46 5.26
N GLU A 47 -0.15 -7.16 6.39
CA GLU A 47 0.97 -7.84 7.10
C GLU A 47 1.69 -8.91 6.26
N ARG A 48 0.98 -9.58 5.33
CA ARG A 48 1.55 -10.59 4.42
C ARG A 48 2.05 -10.00 3.10
N SER A 49 2.21 -8.68 3.03
CA SER A 49 2.75 -7.95 1.88
C SER A 49 4.17 -7.44 2.16
N PRO A 50 4.88 -6.91 1.15
CA PRO A 50 6.13 -6.20 1.34
C PRO A 50 6.06 -5.03 2.33
N LEU A 51 4.92 -4.35 2.50
CA LEU A 51 4.79 -3.28 3.50
C LEU A 51 4.91 -3.80 4.94
N GLY A 52 4.31 -4.96 5.24
CA GLY A 52 4.45 -5.60 6.55
C GLY A 52 5.92 -5.89 6.87
N ARG A 53 6.68 -6.39 5.89
CA ARG A 53 8.12 -6.63 6.07
C ARG A 53 8.93 -5.36 6.22
N LEU A 54 8.63 -4.33 5.43
CA LEU A 54 9.30 -3.03 5.58
C LEU A 54 9.03 -2.41 6.96
N TYR A 55 7.86 -2.65 7.55
CA TYR A 55 7.53 -2.27 8.92
C TYR A 55 8.39 -3.03 9.95
N GLU A 56 8.56 -4.35 9.77
CA GLU A 56 9.43 -5.18 10.62
C GLU A 56 10.90 -4.74 10.54
N GLU A 57 11.38 -4.41 9.34
CA GLU A 57 12.77 -4.03 9.04
C GLU A 57 13.10 -2.57 9.37
N GLU A 58 12.19 -1.84 10.04
CA GLU A 58 12.38 -0.43 10.43
C GLU A 58 12.74 0.48 9.25
N ALA A 59 12.12 0.22 8.10
CA ALA A 59 12.40 0.94 6.86
C ALA A 59 12.03 2.43 6.95
N TYR A 60 12.57 3.20 6.01
CA TYR A 60 12.21 4.60 5.81
C TYR A 60 11.39 4.76 4.52
N VAL A 61 10.50 5.75 4.51
CA VAL A 61 9.77 6.21 3.33
C VAL A 61 10.40 7.50 2.84
N LEU A 62 10.72 7.57 1.55
CA LEU A 62 11.13 8.79 0.86
C LEU A 62 10.03 9.20 -0.12
N LEU A 63 9.40 10.35 0.14
CA LEU A 63 8.55 11.03 -0.83
C LEU A 63 9.45 12.01 -1.61
N LEU A 64 9.74 11.70 -2.88
CA LEU A 64 10.63 12.48 -3.74
C LEU A 64 9.81 13.23 -4.80
N GLY A 65 9.56 14.52 -4.60
CA GLY A 65 8.78 15.34 -5.53
C GLY A 65 7.28 14.99 -5.58
N VAL A 66 6.78 14.25 -4.60
CA VAL A 66 5.38 13.83 -4.46
C VAL A 66 4.86 14.15 -3.07
N GLY A 67 3.55 14.31 -2.95
CA GLY A 67 2.88 14.50 -1.66
C GLY A 67 2.45 13.19 -1.02
N TYR A 68 1.83 13.32 0.15
CA TYR A 68 1.37 12.23 0.99
C TYR A 68 0.23 11.41 0.38
N GLU A 69 -0.51 11.96 -0.58
CA GLU A 69 -1.57 11.28 -1.35
C GLU A 69 -1.07 10.02 -2.09
N THR A 70 0.24 9.85 -2.23
CA THR A 70 0.86 8.67 -2.86
C THR A 70 1.56 7.73 -1.87
N CYS A 71 1.47 8.01 -0.56
CA CYS A 71 2.20 7.28 0.46
C CYS A 71 1.55 5.91 0.76
N SER A 72 1.96 4.88 0.03
CA SER A 72 1.40 3.53 0.19
C SER A 72 1.55 2.94 1.61
N ALA A 73 2.50 3.44 2.41
CA ALA A 73 2.69 2.98 3.79
C ALA A 73 1.42 3.16 4.64
N PHE A 74 0.64 4.22 4.42
CA PHE A 74 -0.59 4.47 5.18
C PHE A 74 -1.66 3.38 4.97
N HIS A 75 -1.63 2.66 3.85
CA HIS A 75 -2.53 1.52 3.66
C HIS A 75 -2.32 0.41 4.70
N LEU A 76 -1.09 0.22 5.22
CA LEU A 76 -0.87 -0.77 6.29
C LEU A 76 -1.64 -0.40 7.57
N ALA A 77 -1.84 0.90 7.82
CA ALA A 77 -2.66 1.36 8.93
C ALA A 77 -4.15 1.03 8.71
N GLU A 78 -4.65 1.09 7.47
CA GLU A 78 -6.02 0.66 7.14
C GLU A 78 -6.25 -0.82 7.45
N TYR A 79 -5.27 -1.69 7.17
CA TYR A 79 -5.34 -3.12 7.54
C TYR A 79 -5.44 -3.35 9.04
N ARG A 80 -4.84 -2.48 9.85
CA ARG A 80 -4.79 -2.59 11.31
C ARG A 80 -6.01 -2.01 12.01
N ARG A 81 -6.90 -1.33 11.28
CA ARG A 81 -8.15 -0.83 11.85
C ARG A 81 -9.02 -1.97 12.37
N PRO A 82 -9.79 -1.77 13.44
CA PRO A 82 -10.79 -2.74 13.85
C PRO A 82 -11.86 -2.93 12.76
N ARG A 83 -11.95 -4.13 12.19
CA ARG A 83 -12.94 -4.51 11.16
C ARG A 83 -12.91 -3.56 9.94
N PRO A 84 -11.81 -3.53 9.18
CA PRO A 84 -11.72 -2.66 8.01
C PRO A 84 -12.77 -3.07 6.96
N PRO A 85 -13.28 -2.13 6.14
CA PRO A 85 -14.17 -2.45 5.04
C PRO A 85 -13.47 -3.44 4.11
N ARG A 86 -14.23 -4.35 3.51
CA ARG A 86 -13.70 -5.38 2.61
C ARG A 86 -14.46 -5.37 1.30
N ARG A 87 -13.76 -5.63 0.21
CA ARG A 87 -14.36 -5.81 -1.12
C ARG A 87 -13.74 -7.00 -1.84
N ARG A 88 -14.46 -7.46 -2.86
CA ARG A 88 -13.92 -8.42 -3.83
C ARG A 88 -13.04 -7.71 -4.85
N TYR A 89 -11.92 -8.32 -5.15
CA TYR A 89 -11.02 -7.99 -6.25
C TYR A 89 -10.99 -9.16 -7.22
N ASP A 90 -10.95 -8.88 -8.50
CA ASP A 90 -10.74 -9.88 -9.55
C ASP A 90 -9.53 -9.46 -10.39
N CYS A 91 -8.63 -10.40 -10.62
CA CYS A 91 -7.41 -10.16 -11.37
C CYS A 91 -7.14 -11.31 -12.34
N ARG A 92 -6.40 -11.01 -13.40
CA ARG A 92 -5.93 -12.00 -14.36
C ARG A 92 -4.51 -12.39 -13.99
N VAL A 93 -4.31 -13.63 -13.60
CA VAL A 93 -3.00 -14.20 -13.26
C VAL A 93 -2.52 -15.13 -14.37
N LEU A 94 -1.22 -15.14 -14.63
CA LEU A 94 -0.62 -16.13 -15.51
C LEU A 94 -0.39 -17.42 -14.72
N THR A 95 -0.91 -18.54 -15.22
CA THR A 95 -0.68 -19.88 -14.68
C THR A 95 0.01 -20.75 -15.72
N ASP A 96 0.43 -21.96 -15.36
CA ASP A 96 1.02 -22.92 -16.30
C ASP A 96 0.04 -23.26 -17.46
N ASP A 97 -1.27 -23.24 -17.20
CA ASP A 97 -2.33 -23.43 -18.19
C ASP A 97 -2.76 -22.13 -18.91
N GLY A 98 -1.93 -21.08 -18.83
CA GLY A 98 -2.19 -19.76 -19.39
C GLY A 98 -2.94 -18.79 -18.45
N PRO A 99 -3.40 -17.64 -18.96
CA PRO A 99 -4.02 -16.62 -18.12
C PRO A 99 -5.40 -17.03 -17.57
N ARG A 100 -5.57 -16.96 -16.25
CA ARG A 100 -6.84 -17.29 -15.55
C ARG A 100 -7.32 -16.10 -14.72
N TRP A 101 -8.64 -15.95 -14.60
CA TRP A 101 -9.23 -15.03 -13.63
C TRP A 101 -9.18 -15.64 -12.23
N ARG A 102 -8.80 -14.83 -11.25
CA ARG A 102 -8.81 -15.16 -9.82
C ARG A 102 -9.46 -14.03 -9.05
N GLY A 103 -10.45 -14.40 -8.24
CA GLY A 103 -11.10 -13.51 -7.29
C GLY A 103 -10.56 -13.71 -5.89
N TYR A 104 -10.42 -12.64 -5.13
CA TYR A 104 -10.07 -12.66 -3.71
C TYR A 104 -10.77 -11.51 -2.97
N VAL A 105 -10.88 -11.61 -1.65
CA VAL A 105 -11.50 -10.57 -0.81
C VAL A 105 -10.44 -9.97 0.09
N ASP A 106 -10.31 -8.65 0.04
CA ASP A 106 -9.32 -7.92 0.83
C ASP A 106 -9.88 -6.59 1.34
N VAL A 107 -9.08 -5.83 2.09
CA VAL A 107 -9.41 -4.48 2.57
C VAL A 107 -9.74 -3.58 1.40
N ASP A 108 -10.85 -2.86 1.49
CA ASP A 108 -11.21 -1.80 0.56
C ASP A 108 -10.41 -0.54 0.92
N LEU A 109 -9.25 -0.41 0.27
CA LEU A 109 -8.29 0.66 0.50
C LEU A 109 -8.81 2.00 -0.01
N ASP A 110 -8.58 3.06 0.77
CA ASP A 110 -8.98 4.42 0.47
C ASP A 110 -7.82 5.39 0.76
N ASP A 111 -7.30 6.02 -0.29
CA ASP A 111 -6.21 7.01 -0.23
C ASP A 111 -6.71 8.46 -0.32
N SER A 112 -8.03 8.69 -0.35
CA SER A 112 -8.62 10.01 -0.62
C SER A 112 -8.28 11.08 0.42
N ASP A 113 -8.01 10.68 1.66
CA ASP A 113 -7.64 11.55 2.77
C ASP A 113 -6.14 11.52 3.12
N PHE A 114 -5.31 10.74 2.42
CA PHE A 114 -3.88 10.59 2.74
C PHE A 114 -3.11 11.91 2.65
N GLY A 115 -3.53 12.79 1.73
CA GLY A 115 -2.98 14.14 1.64
C GLY A 115 -3.25 14.99 2.89
N VAL A 116 -4.44 14.86 3.49
CA VAL A 116 -4.80 15.56 4.75
C VAL A 116 -4.06 14.91 5.92
N LEU A 117 -4.20 13.59 6.06
CA LEU A 117 -3.53 12.78 7.07
C LEU A 117 -2.04 13.12 7.16
N GLY A 118 -1.33 13.07 6.03
CA GLY A 118 0.11 13.33 6.03
C GLY A 118 0.49 14.76 6.40
N ARG A 119 -0.34 15.75 6.05
CA ARG A 119 -0.12 17.16 6.47
C ARG A 119 -0.34 17.34 7.96
N ASP A 120 -1.36 16.71 8.53
CA ASP A 120 -1.63 16.77 9.96
C ASP A 120 -0.52 16.10 10.77
N LEU A 121 -0.06 14.93 10.31
CA LEU A 121 1.13 14.27 10.87
C LEU A 121 2.39 15.14 10.74
N GLU A 122 2.61 15.78 9.59
CA GLU A 122 3.74 16.68 9.39
C GLU A 122 3.69 17.93 10.28
N ALA A 123 2.49 18.47 10.55
CA ALA A 123 2.31 19.61 11.44
C ALA A 123 2.49 19.25 12.92
N ALA A 124 2.13 18.01 13.31
CA ALA A 124 2.27 17.52 14.69
C ALA A 124 3.64 16.89 14.98
N ALA A 125 4.47 16.64 13.96
CA ALA A 125 5.75 15.96 14.13
C ALA A 125 6.85 16.93 14.63
N ASP A 126 7.30 16.74 15.88
CA ASP A 126 8.41 17.52 16.46
C ASP A 126 9.76 17.26 15.77
N ALA A 127 10.02 16.03 15.29
CA ALA A 127 11.29 15.67 14.63
C ALA A 127 11.25 14.44 13.70
N ALA A 128 10.12 13.75 13.57
CA ALA A 128 10.06 12.47 12.86
C ALA A 128 10.23 12.57 11.34
N ILE A 129 10.01 13.76 10.76
CA ILE A 129 10.07 14.01 9.32
C ILE A 129 11.23 14.95 9.00
N VAL A 130 12.16 14.45 8.19
CA VAL A 130 13.21 15.27 7.59
C VAL A 130 12.68 15.86 6.29
N ARG A 131 12.75 17.18 6.18
CA ARG A 131 12.32 17.94 5.00
C ARG A 131 13.54 18.51 4.28
N GLY A 132 13.50 18.52 2.95
CA GLY A 132 14.56 19.10 2.16
C GLY A 132 14.24 19.08 0.67
N ARG A 133 15.22 19.48 -0.13
CA ARG A 133 15.14 19.40 -1.59
C ARG A 133 16.19 18.44 -2.13
N ILE A 134 15.79 17.62 -3.09
CA ILE A 134 16.70 16.82 -3.92
C ILE A 134 16.63 17.42 -5.33
N GLY A 135 17.67 18.17 -5.71
CA GLY A 135 17.59 19.07 -6.86
C GLY A 135 16.54 20.15 -6.63
N THR A 136 15.54 20.23 -7.53
CA THR A 136 14.40 21.14 -7.41
C THR A 136 13.17 20.49 -6.77
N ALA A 137 13.22 19.22 -6.41
CA ALA A 137 12.08 18.48 -5.89
C ALA A 137 11.99 18.58 -4.37
N ASP A 138 10.85 19.08 -3.85
CA ASP A 138 10.53 19.00 -2.44
C ASP A 138 10.41 17.54 -2.01
N SER A 139 11.08 17.20 -0.91
CA SER A 139 11.25 15.82 -0.47
C SER A 139 11.07 15.67 1.03
N ARG A 140 10.56 14.51 1.43
CA ARG A 140 10.32 14.13 2.83
C ARG A 140 10.85 12.74 3.08
N LEU A 141 11.57 12.56 4.18
CA LEU A 141 12.07 11.28 4.65
C LEU A 141 11.59 11.04 6.08
N PHE A 142 11.00 9.89 6.34
CA PHE A 142 10.48 9.54 7.67
C PHE A 142 10.47 8.03 7.91
N PRO A 143 10.52 7.56 9.16
CA PRO A 143 10.42 6.12 9.46
C PRO A 143 9.04 5.57 9.08
N LEU A 144 9.02 4.46 8.36
CA LEU A 144 7.77 3.79 7.93
C LEU A 144 6.95 3.35 9.15
N ARG A 145 7.60 2.77 10.17
CA ARG A 145 6.93 2.31 11.38
C ARG A 145 6.16 3.44 12.07
N TRP A 146 6.83 4.56 12.31
CA TRP A 146 6.21 5.76 12.88
C TRP A 146 5.02 6.24 12.05
N ALA A 147 5.18 6.31 10.72
CA ALA A 147 4.12 6.79 9.83
C ALA A 147 2.89 5.86 9.84
N VAL A 148 3.09 4.55 9.90
CA VAL A 148 2.00 3.57 9.98
C VAL A 148 1.27 3.68 11.32
N ASP A 149 2.00 3.77 12.42
CA ASP A 149 1.41 3.83 13.76
C ASP A 149 0.62 5.14 13.94
N ALA A 150 1.22 6.28 13.58
CA ALA A 150 0.56 7.59 13.66
C ALA A 150 -0.64 7.72 12.70
N ALA A 151 -0.55 7.11 11.50
CA ALA A 151 -1.70 7.02 10.61
C ALA A 151 -2.83 6.17 11.21
N GLY A 152 -2.50 5.11 11.95
CA GLY A 152 -3.48 4.29 12.66
C GLY A 152 -4.32 5.09 13.64
N ASP A 153 -3.65 5.91 14.46
CA ASP A 153 -4.31 6.81 15.42
C ASP A 153 -5.17 7.86 14.70
N TRP A 154 -4.61 8.52 13.69
CA TRP A 154 -5.34 9.53 12.91
C TRP A 154 -6.60 8.94 12.25
N LEU A 155 -6.49 7.76 11.63
CA LEU A 155 -7.62 7.06 10.99
C LEU A 155 -8.69 6.63 12.01
N ALA A 156 -8.31 6.31 13.24
CA ALA A 156 -9.26 5.97 14.30
C ALA A 156 -10.12 7.20 14.69
N GLU A 157 -9.52 8.38 14.69
CA GLU A 157 -10.18 9.65 15.02
C GLU A 157 -11.04 10.19 13.87
N HIS A 158 -10.56 10.10 12.62
CA HIS A 158 -11.16 10.81 11.48
C HIS A 158 -12.10 9.95 10.65
N ARG A 159 -11.88 8.63 10.61
CA ARG A 159 -12.77 7.69 9.91
C ARG A 159 -13.73 7.00 10.89
N THR A 160 -14.39 7.77 11.75
CA THR A 160 -15.41 7.23 12.66
C THR A 160 -16.65 6.78 11.89
N ARG A 161 -17.38 5.81 12.43
CA ARG A 161 -18.34 4.97 11.68
C ARG A 161 -19.63 5.73 11.29
N SER A 162 -19.56 6.56 10.25
CA SER A 162 -20.62 6.98 9.31
C SER A 162 -19.93 7.92 8.32
N GLU A 163 -19.86 7.63 7.03
CA GLU A 163 -20.88 8.08 6.07
C GLU A 163 -20.82 7.29 4.74
N ASN A 164 -22.01 7.03 4.18
CA ASN A 164 -22.31 6.64 2.80
C ASN A 164 -21.96 5.24 2.28
N ARG A 165 -22.66 4.23 2.83
CA ARG A 165 -23.27 3.15 2.02
C ARG A 165 -24.29 3.74 1.03
N THR A 166 -23.83 4.29 -0.09
CA THR A 166 -24.66 4.40 -1.31
C THR A 166 -23.80 4.22 -2.56
N ARG A 167 -23.59 2.97 -2.95
CA ARG A 167 -23.80 2.51 -4.33
C ARG A 167 -24.13 1.03 -4.28
N CYS A 168 -25.42 0.79 -4.11
CA CYS A 168 -26.05 -0.48 -4.43
C CYS A 168 -25.81 -0.77 -5.91
N GLY A 169 -25.09 -1.86 -6.18
CA GLY A 169 -25.07 -2.57 -7.44
C GLY A 169 -25.20 -4.04 -7.10
N ASN A 170 -26.41 -4.47 -6.75
CA ASN A 170 -26.76 -5.88 -6.62
C ASN A 170 -26.36 -6.63 -7.88
N LEU A 171 -25.52 -7.65 -7.75
CA LEU A 171 -25.50 -8.77 -8.69
C LEU A 171 -25.86 -10.03 -7.90
N PRO A 172 -26.87 -10.79 -8.34
CA PRO A 172 -27.30 -11.99 -7.64
C PRO A 172 -26.22 -13.06 -7.69
N ALA A 173 -26.14 -13.83 -6.61
CA ALA A 173 -25.42 -15.08 -6.57
C ALA A 173 -26.16 -16.12 -7.42
N GLU A 174 -25.58 -16.49 -8.55
CA GLU A 174 -25.84 -17.79 -9.21
C GLU A 174 -24.46 -18.42 -9.42
N ALA A 175 -24.06 -19.39 -8.59
CA ALA A 175 -24.44 -20.80 -8.65
C ALA A 175 -23.84 -21.50 -9.89
N ASP A 176 -22.64 -22.03 -9.67
CA ASP A 176 -22.18 -23.36 -10.07
C ASP A 176 -23.04 -24.08 -11.14
N ARG A 177 -22.48 -24.25 -12.35
CA ARG A 177 -22.72 -25.41 -13.26
C ARG A 177 -21.79 -25.38 -14.48
N ALA A 178 -21.10 -26.52 -14.63
CA ALA A 178 -20.36 -27.07 -15.79
C ALA A 178 -18.97 -26.49 -16.09
#